data_AF-A0A7C1HVP1-F1
#
_entry.id   AF-A0A7C1HVP1-F1
#
_cell.length_a   1.000
_cell.length_b   1.000
_cell.length_c   1.000
_cell.angle_alpha   90.00
_cell.angle_beta   90.00
_cell.angle_gamma   90.00
#
_symmetry.space_group_name_H-M   'P 1'
#
loop_
_entity.id
_entity.type
_entity.pdbx_description
1 polymer ?
#
loop_
_entity_poly.entity_id
_entity_poly.type
_entity_poly.pdbx_seq_one_letter_code
_entity_poly.pdbx_strand_id
1 'polypeptide(L)'
;MTPGPGRSPVPLKRLKKLWRRFTGWLVGHKDPKEVALGLAIGAAVSLTPLIGLHAVLAVLLASITPSNRLAAILGTQVGNPFTLPFFFWLEYEIGSWLTGVQVKTSLSFSHIGLEEAAERMVQLFGEAAWPFSVGMVVLAVGVGLIVYFGTVLVAKVLHLRMRRRLVERPPEVEEG
;
A
#
# COMPACT_ATOMS: atom_id res chain seq x y z
N MET A 1 -46.87 -4.17 8.38
CA MET A 1 -45.53 -4.53 7.86
C MET A 1 -44.52 -3.58 8.49
N THR A 2 -43.76 -4.03 9.48
CA THR A 2 -42.72 -3.22 10.14
C THR A 2 -41.39 -3.42 9.40
N PRO A 3 -40.66 -2.35 9.04
CA PRO A 3 -39.33 -2.49 8.44
C PRO A 3 -38.34 -3.03 9.50
N GLY A 4 -37.58 -4.08 9.14
CA GLY A 4 -36.60 -4.73 10.01
C GLY A 4 -35.43 -3.82 10.43
N PRO A 5 -34.66 -4.21 11.46
CA PRO A 5 -33.66 -3.35 12.08
C PRO A 5 -32.56 -2.99 11.08
N GLY A 6 -32.38 -1.67 10.88
CA GLY A 6 -31.32 -1.11 10.06
C GLY A 6 -29.94 -1.56 10.57
N ARG A 7 -29.13 -2.10 9.66
CA ARG A 7 -27.74 -2.47 9.93
C ARG A 7 -27.00 -1.25 10.46
N SER A 8 -26.38 -1.37 11.63
CA SER A 8 -25.60 -0.31 12.24
C SER A 8 -24.40 0.07 11.36
N PRO A 9 -24.09 1.37 11.21
CA PRO A 9 -22.88 1.78 10.52
C PRO A 9 -21.67 1.27 11.31
N VAL A 10 -20.63 0.81 10.60
CA VAL A 10 -19.39 0.24 11.16
C VAL A 10 -18.93 1.08 12.37
N PRO A 11 -18.61 0.48 13.52
CA PRO A 11 -18.51 1.22 14.77
C PRO A 11 -17.24 2.08 14.80
N LEU A 12 -17.38 3.39 14.57
CA LEU A 12 -16.32 4.41 14.66
C LEU A 12 -15.40 4.26 15.89
N LYS A 13 -15.96 3.77 17.01
CA LYS A 13 -15.22 3.49 18.24
C LYS A 13 -14.11 2.42 18.05
N ARG A 14 -14.32 1.39 17.22
CA ARG A 14 -13.32 0.35 16.93
C ARG A 14 -12.17 0.91 16.09
N LEU A 15 -12.47 1.68 15.05
CA LEU A 15 -11.45 2.29 14.18
C LEU A 15 -10.54 3.24 14.97
N LYS A 16 -11.11 4.10 15.81
CA LYS A 16 -10.36 5.00 16.69
C LYS A 16 -9.47 4.25 17.70
N LYS A 17 -9.88 3.06 18.15
CA LYS A 17 -9.05 2.19 19.02
C LYS A 17 -7.88 1.58 18.25
N LEU A 18 -8.12 1.06 17.05
CA LEU A 18 -7.07 0.49 16.19
C LEU A 18 -6.03 1.55 15.82
N TRP A 19 -6.49 2.74 15.42
CA TRP A 19 -5.64 3.88 15.10
C TRP A 19 -4.72 4.24 16.26
N ARG A 20 -5.26 4.38 17.48
CA ARG A 20 -4.46 4.69 18.68
C ARG A 20 -3.38 3.64 18.95
N ARG A 21 -3.71 2.35 18.78
CA ARG A 21 -2.74 1.25 18.94
C ARG A 21 -1.63 1.34 17.91
N PHE A 22 -1.98 1.55 16.64
CA PHE A 22 -1.00 1.69 15.58
C PHE A 22 -0.08 2.90 15.80
N THR A 23 -0.65 4.08 16.10
CA THR A 23 0.15 5.29 16.36
C THR A 23 1.03 5.15 17.60
N GLY A 24 0.54 4.47 18.64
CA GLY A 24 1.34 4.18 19.83
C GLY A 24 2.47 3.20 19.55
N TRP A 25 2.20 2.15 18.77
CA TRP A 25 3.21 1.21 18.31
C TRP A 25 4.28 1.89 17.45
N LEU A 26 3.89 2.72 16.48
CA LEU A 26 4.80 3.47 15.60
C LEU A 26 5.74 4.38 16.39
N VAL A 27 5.19 5.14 17.34
CA VAL A 27 5.94 6.08 18.17
C VAL A 27 6.81 5.37 19.20
N GLY A 28 6.38 4.21 19.70
CA GLY A 28 7.10 3.41 20.69
C GLY A 28 8.35 2.70 20.14
N HIS A 29 8.55 2.67 18.81
CA HIS A 29 9.77 2.14 18.22
C HIS A 29 10.94 3.12 18.35
N LYS A 30 12.14 2.59 18.56
CA LYS A 30 13.36 3.39 18.72
C LYS A 30 13.70 4.23 17.49
N ASP A 31 13.42 3.72 16.28
CA ASP A 31 13.58 4.46 15.03
C ASP A 31 12.33 4.37 14.13
N PRO A 32 11.49 5.42 14.08
CA PRO A 32 10.33 5.48 13.18
C PRO A 32 10.69 5.41 11.70
N LYS A 33 11.94 5.73 11.31
CA LYS A 33 12.39 5.64 9.91
C LYS A 33 12.54 4.19 9.46
N GLU A 34 12.95 3.28 10.34
CA GLU A 34 13.01 1.84 10.03
C GLU A 34 11.61 1.27 9.75
N VAL A 35 10.61 1.71 10.52
CA VAL A 35 9.20 1.33 10.32
C VAL A 35 8.65 1.92 9.02
N ALA A 36 8.93 3.21 8.76
CA ALA A 36 8.54 3.87 7.53
C ALA A 36 9.17 3.21 6.29
N LEU A 37 10.45 2.85 6.37
CA LEU A 37 11.16 2.15 5.30
C LEU A 37 10.56 0.75 5.06
N GLY A 38 10.27 0.02 6.13
CA GLY A 38 9.60 -1.28 6.03
C GLY A 38 8.25 -1.15 5.31
N LEU A 39 7.37 -0.26 5.79
CA LEU A 39 6.06 -0.02 5.16
C LEU A 39 6.20 0.37 3.68
N ALA A 40 7.18 1.20 3.34
CA ALA A 40 7.44 1.63 1.97
C ALA A 40 7.89 0.47 1.07
N ILE A 41 8.79 -0.38 1.56
CA ILE A 41 9.23 -1.60 0.84
C ILE A 41 8.04 -2.52 0.59
N GLY A 42 7.23 -2.79 1.61
CA GLY A 42 6.03 -3.63 1.47
C GLY A 42 5.04 -3.06 0.46
N ALA A 43 4.78 -1.76 0.51
CA ALA A 43 3.88 -1.07 -0.41
C ALA A 43 4.37 -1.17 -1.86
N ALA A 44 5.65 -0.86 -2.12
CA ALA A 44 6.26 -0.97 -3.44
C ALA A 44 6.21 -2.41 -3.99
N VAL A 45 6.55 -3.40 -3.16
CA VAL A 45 6.50 -4.83 -3.55
C VAL A 45 5.08 -5.27 -3.91
N SER A 46 4.06 -4.77 -3.21
CA SER A 46 2.66 -5.16 -3.46
C SER A 46 2.10 -4.67 -4.80
N LEU A 47 2.80 -3.77 -5.48
CA LEU A 47 2.47 -3.30 -6.83
C LEU A 47 3.09 -4.18 -7.92
N THR A 48 3.85 -5.21 -7.54
CA THR A 48 4.34 -6.20 -8.51
C THR A 48 3.26 -7.24 -8.83
N PRO A 49 3.25 -7.85 -10.03
CA PRO A 49 2.29 -8.89 -10.40
C PRO A 49 2.52 -10.24 -9.69
N LEU A 50 3.34 -10.27 -8.63
CA LEU A 50 3.72 -11.47 -7.86
C LEU A 50 2.70 -11.77 -6.75
N ILE A 51 1.43 -11.96 -7.16
CA ILE A 51 0.30 -12.16 -6.25
C ILE A 51 0.56 -13.38 -5.34
N GLY A 52 0.46 -13.15 -4.03
CA GLY A 52 0.71 -14.17 -3.01
C GLY A 52 2.15 -14.28 -2.53
N LEU A 53 3.13 -13.74 -3.26
CA LEU A 53 4.56 -13.73 -2.88
C LEU A 53 5.02 -12.42 -2.24
N HIS A 54 4.16 -11.39 -2.21
CA HIS A 54 4.52 -10.06 -1.71
C HIS A 54 5.09 -10.07 -0.29
N ALA A 55 4.48 -10.82 0.64
CA ALA A 55 4.97 -10.87 2.02
C ALA A 55 6.38 -11.45 2.12
N VAL A 56 6.67 -12.51 1.36
CA VAL A 56 8.00 -13.14 1.31
C VAL A 56 9.01 -12.16 0.74
N LEU A 57 8.70 -11.54 -0.41
CA LEU A 57 9.58 -10.56 -1.06
C LEU A 57 9.82 -9.33 -0.19
N ALA A 58 8.79 -8.83 0.48
CA ALA A 58 8.90 -7.71 1.40
C ALA A 58 9.83 -8.05 2.58
N VAL A 59 9.74 -9.26 3.14
CA VAL A 59 10.65 -9.71 4.20
C VAL A 59 12.08 -9.89 3.70
N LEU A 60 12.28 -10.44 2.50
CA LEU A 60 13.60 -10.60 1.90
C LEU A 60 14.28 -9.25 1.69
N LEU A 61 13.58 -8.29 1.08
CA LEU A 61 14.09 -6.92 0.90
C LEU A 61 14.28 -6.19 2.23
N ALA A 62 13.38 -6.40 3.19
CA ALA A 62 13.53 -5.84 4.53
C ALA A 62 14.68 -6.48 5.34
N SER A 63 15.15 -7.67 4.96
CA SER A 63 16.27 -8.34 5.63
C SER A 63 17.63 -7.82 5.19
N ILE A 64 17.73 -7.25 3.99
CA ILE A 64 18.96 -6.64 3.44
C ILE A 64 19.01 -5.12 3.61
N THR A 65 17.94 -4.51 4.15
CA THR A 65 17.86 -3.07 4.44
C THR A 65 17.73 -2.85 5.94
N PRO A 66 18.12 -1.68 6.49
CA PRO A 66 17.89 -1.33 7.89
C PRO A 66 16.41 -0.96 8.10
N SER A 67 15.51 -1.92 7.90
CA SER A 67 14.07 -1.71 7.96
C SER A 67 13.36 -2.75 8.82
N ASN A 68 12.16 -2.40 9.28
CA ASN A 68 11.38 -3.28 10.13
C ASN A 68 10.61 -4.31 9.26
N ARG A 69 10.94 -5.60 9.43
CA ARG A 69 10.32 -6.70 8.67
C ARG A 69 8.81 -6.84 8.89
N LEU A 70 8.35 -6.63 10.12
CA LEU A 70 6.90 -6.65 10.42
C LEU A 70 6.20 -5.50 9.72
N ALA A 71 6.82 -4.31 9.72
CA ALA A 71 6.32 -3.16 8.99
C ALA A 71 6.28 -3.42 7.48
N ALA A 72 7.27 -4.15 6.93
CA ALA A 72 7.26 -4.56 5.54
C ALA A 72 6.10 -5.49 5.18
N ILE A 73 5.79 -6.48 6.02
CA ILE A 73 4.61 -7.33 5.85
C ILE A 73 3.32 -6.49 5.91
N LEU A 74 3.23 -5.52 6.84
CA LEU A 74 2.06 -4.64 6.91
C LEU A 74 1.93 -3.75 5.68
N GLY A 75 3.05 -3.32 5.11
CA GLY A 75 3.10 -2.50 3.90
C GLY A 75 2.51 -3.21 2.69
N THR A 76 2.59 -4.54 2.61
CA THR A 76 2.06 -5.29 1.46
C THR A 76 0.55 -5.16 1.30
N GLN A 77 -0.17 -4.75 2.35
CA GLN A 77 -1.62 -4.61 2.33
C GLN A 77 -2.10 -3.42 1.47
N VAL A 78 -1.17 -2.58 1.00
CA VAL A 78 -1.46 -1.57 -0.03
C VAL A 78 -1.99 -2.25 -1.29
N GLY A 79 -1.33 -3.31 -1.77
CA GLY A 79 -1.84 -4.19 -2.81
C GLY A 79 -2.73 -5.30 -2.22
N ASN A 80 -4.02 -5.25 -2.55
CA ASN A 80 -4.99 -6.28 -2.17
C ASN A 80 -5.97 -6.53 -3.34
N PRO A 81 -6.77 -7.62 -3.33
CA PRO A 81 -7.62 -7.96 -4.47
C PRO A 81 -8.56 -6.84 -4.93
N PHE A 82 -8.89 -5.88 -4.06
CA PHE A 82 -9.72 -4.74 -4.41
C PHE A 82 -8.92 -3.55 -4.99
N THR A 83 -7.67 -3.37 -4.58
CA THR A 83 -6.82 -2.26 -5.05
C THR A 83 -5.98 -2.62 -6.26
N LEU A 84 -5.63 -3.90 -6.45
CA LEU A 84 -4.79 -4.37 -7.56
C LEU A 84 -5.37 -4.05 -8.95
N PRO A 85 -6.68 -4.21 -9.23
CA PRO A 85 -7.22 -3.85 -10.55
C PRO A 85 -7.02 -2.36 -10.87
N PHE A 86 -7.16 -1.49 -9.87
CA PHE A 86 -6.92 -0.06 -10.02
C PHE A 86 -5.43 0.23 -10.24
N PHE A 87 -4.53 -0.40 -9.48
CA PHE A 87 -3.10 -0.20 -9.66
C PHE A 87 -2.61 -0.71 -11.00
N PHE A 88 -3.01 -1.89 -11.47
CA PHE A 88 -2.61 -2.40 -12.79
C PHE A 88 -3.09 -1.50 -13.93
N TRP A 89 -4.30 -0.96 -13.83
CA TRP A 89 -4.77 0.05 -14.78
C TRP A 89 -3.89 1.31 -14.75
N LEU A 90 -3.57 1.81 -13.57
CA LEU A 90 -2.74 3.01 -13.40
C LEU A 90 -1.29 2.80 -13.87
N GLU A 91 -0.71 1.63 -13.60
CA GLU A 91 0.61 1.23 -14.07
C GLU A 91 0.65 1.23 -15.60
N TYR A 92 -0.33 0.59 -16.24
CA TYR A 92 -0.43 0.62 -17.69
C TYR A 92 -0.59 2.05 -18.23
N GLU A 93 -1.45 2.88 -17.64
CA GLU A 93 -1.70 4.25 -18.10
C GLU A 93 -0.43 5.12 -18.00
N ILE A 94 0.24 5.11 -16.83
CA ILE A 94 1.50 5.83 -16.61
C ILE A 94 2.57 5.33 -17.59
N GLY A 95 2.67 4.01 -17.73
CA GLY A 95 3.63 3.37 -18.63
C GLY A 95 3.41 3.72 -20.09
N SER A 96 2.16 3.68 -20.54
CA SER A 96 1.78 3.98 -21.93
C SER A 96 2.01 5.46 -22.25
N TRP A 97 1.77 6.34 -21.29
CA TRP A 97 2.09 7.76 -21.42
C TRP A 97 3.60 8.02 -21.52
N LEU A 98 4.42 7.34 -20.69
CA LEU A 98 5.87 7.52 -20.69
C LEU A 98 6.57 6.89 -21.88
N THR A 99 6.09 5.73 -22.33
CA THR A 99 6.71 4.98 -23.44
C THR A 99 6.17 5.38 -24.82
N GLY A 100 5.03 6.06 -24.86
CA GLY A 100 4.31 6.36 -26.11
C GLY A 100 3.65 5.15 -26.76
N VAL A 101 3.68 3.98 -26.11
CA VAL A 101 3.08 2.73 -26.60
C VAL A 101 1.66 2.63 -26.09
N GLN A 102 0.70 2.58 -27.00
CA GLN A 102 -0.72 2.41 -26.68
C GLN A 102 -1.21 1.10 -27.29
N VAL A 103 -1.54 0.15 -26.43
CA VAL A 103 -2.13 -1.13 -26.82
C VAL A 103 -3.61 -0.93 -27.10
N LYS A 104 -4.04 -1.28 -28.32
CA LYS A 104 -5.45 -1.19 -28.71
C LYS A 104 -6.23 -2.34 -28.07
N THR A 105 -6.94 -2.05 -26.99
CA THR A 105 -7.78 -3.00 -26.26
C THR A 105 -9.16 -3.20 -26.91
N SER A 106 -9.21 -3.38 -28.24
CA SER A 106 -10.45 -3.84 -28.89
C SER A 106 -10.63 -5.35 -28.65
N LEU A 107 -11.04 -5.69 -27.44
CA LEU A 107 -11.29 -7.07 -27.02
C LEU A 107 -12.68 -7.52 -27.46
N SER A 108 -12.81 -7.88 -28.73
CA SER A 108 -13.99 -8.59 -29.23
C SER A 108 -13.72 -10.10 -29.17
N PHE A 109 -14.15 -10.74 -28.08
CA PHE A 109 -14.13 -12.21 -27.94
C PHE A 109 -15.36 -12.89 -28.57
N SER A 110 -16.33 -12.11 -29.06
CA SER A 110 -17.47 -12.66 -29.79
C SER A 110 -16.99 -13.20 -31.13
N HIS A 111 -17.26 -14.50 -31.36
CA HIS A 111 -17.02 -15.22 -32.62
C HIS A 111 -15.57 -15.66 -32.92
N ILE A 112 -14.70 -15.78 -31.91
CA ILE A 112 -13.35 -16.34 -32.09
C ILE A 112 -13.19 -17.71 -31.40
N GLY A 113 -12.38 -18.59 -31.98
CA GLY A 113 -12.00 -19.88 -31.39
C GLY A 113 -11.08 -19.72 -30.17
N LEU A 114 -10.95 -20.78 -29.36
CA LEU A 114 -10.11 -20.75 -28.15
C LEU A 114 -8.63 -20.48 -28.47
N GLU A 115 -8.12 -21.05 -29.56
CA GLU A 115 -6.73 -20.86 -30.00
C GLU A 115 -6.48 -19.40 -30.39
N GLU A 116 -7.37 -18.82 -31.18
CA GLU A 116 -7.30 -17.41 -31.59
C GLU A 116 -7.41 -16.47 -30.37
N ALA A 117 -8.29 -16.78 -29.42
CA ALA A 117 -8.39 -16.03 -28.17
C ALA A 117 -7.08 -16.09 -27.36
N ALA A 118 -6.44 -17.26 -27.29
CA ALA A 118 -5.17 -17.44 -26.60
C ALA A 118 -4.04 -16.66 -27.27
N GLU A 119 -3.93 -16.72 -28.60
CA GLU A 119 -2.94 -15.94 -29.36
C GLU A 119 -3.12 -14.43 -29.16
N ARG A 120 -4.36 -13.94 -29.19
CA ARG A 120 -4.68 -12.52 -28.93
C ARG A 120 -4.29 -12.11 -27.52
N MET A 121 -4.55 -12.94 -26.52
CA MET A 121 -4.11 -12.66 -25.15
C MET A 121 -2.59 -12.58 -25.06
N VAL A 122 -1.85 -13.54 -25.64
CA VAL A 122 -0.39 -13.53 -25.63
C VAL A 122 0.17 -12.27 -26.31
N GLN A 123 -0.39 -11.88 -27.45
CA GLN A 123 -0.01 -10.64 -28.15
C GLN A 123 -0.26 -9.41 -27.27
N LEU A 124 -1.44 -9.30 -26.65
CA LEU A 124 -1.78 -8.18 -25.77
C LEU A 124 -0.85 -8.10 -24.56
N PHE A 125 -0.57 -9.23 -23.90
CA PHE A 125 0.39 -9.27 -22.80
C PHE A 125 1.80 -8.87 -23.28
N GLY A 126 2.22 -9.33 -24.45
CA GLY A 126 3.52 -8.97 -25.04
C GLY A 126 3.66 -7.48 -25.34
N GLU A 127 2.65 -6.89 -25.99
CA GLU A 127 2.63 -5.46 -26.32
C GLU A 127 2.51 -4.59 -25.06
N ALA A 128 1.73 -5.01 -24.08
CA ALA A 128 1.53 -4.28 -22.83
C ALA A 128 2.69 -4.46 -21.84
N ALA A 129 3.52 -5.50 -21.98
CA ALA A 129 4.56 -5.83 -21.01
C ALA A 129 5.54 -4.66 -20.78
N TRP A 130 5.96 -3.98 -21.85
CA TRP A 130 6.89 -2.86 -21.76
C TRP A 130 6.29 -1.63 -21.04
N PRO A 131 5.16 -1.04 -21.51
CA PRO A 131 4.54 0.07 -20.81
C PRO A 131 4.18 -0.31 -19.38
N PHE A 132 3.57 -1.47 -19.16
CA PHE A 132 3.21 -1.95 -17.83
C PHE A 132 4.41 -2.01 -16.88
N SER A 133 5.54 -2.56 -17.33
CA SER A 133 6.76 -2.66 -16.50
C SER A 133 7.32 -1.28 -16.12
N VAL A 134 7.33 -0.33 -17.06
CA VAL A 134 7.77 1.05 -16.81
C VAL A 134 6.87 1.72 -15.79
N GLY A 135 5.55 1.63 -15.99
CA GLY A 135 4.58 2.20 -15.07
C GLY A 135 4.60 1.56 -13.69
N MET A 136 4.80 0.25 -13.60
CA MET A 136 4.98 -0.49 -12.35
C MET A 136 6.18 0.06 -11.57
N VAL A 137 7.35 0.25 -12.20
CA VAL A 137 8.53 0.81 -11.51
C VAL A 137 8.25 2.22 -11.02
N VAL A 138 7.68 3.08 -11.86
CA VAL A 138 7.37 4.47 -11.51
C VAL A 138 6.37 4.54 -10.37
N LEU A 139 5.29 3.77 -10.43
CA LEU A 139 4.26 3.74 -9.42
C LEU A 139 4.76 3.13 -8.11
N ALA A 140 5.54 2.04 -8.17
CA ALA A 140 6.14 1.41 -7.00
C ALA A 140 7.07 2.37 -6.25
N VAL A 141 7.90 3.12 -6.97
CA VAL A 141 8.75 4.17 -6.39
C VAL A 141 7.89 5.29 -5.82
N GLY A 142 6.92 5.81 -6.58
CA GLY A 142 6.05 6.90 -6.15
C GLY A 142 5.26 6.58 -4.88
N VAL A 143 4.59 5.44 -4.86
CA VAL A 143 3.82 4.96 -3.69
C VAL A 143 4.75 4.66 -2.52
N GLY A 144 5.91 4.02 -2.75
CA GLY A 144 6.91 3.79 -1.72
C GLY A 144 7.39 5.09 -1.06
N LEU A 145 7.69 6.12 -1.85
CA LEU A 145 8.08 7.44 -1.34
C LEU A 145 6.96 8.10 -0.54
N ILE A 146 5.72 8.07 -1.05
CA ILE A 146 4.55 8.62 -0.35
C ILE A 146 4.37 7.93 1.01
N VAL A 147 4.46 6.61 1.06
CA VAL A 147 4.34 5.82 2.30
C VAL A 147 5.48 6.14 3.27
N TYR A 148 6.72 6.21 2.78
CA TYR A 148 7.87 6.54 3.60
C TYR A 148 7.73 7.92 4.25
N PHE A 149 7.57 8.96 3.44
CA PHE A 149 7.50 10.34 3.93
C PHE A 149 6.24 10.59 4.75
N GLY A 150 5.10 10.02 4.34
CA GLY A 150 3.85 10.08 5.11
C GLY A 150 4.00 9.47 6.49
N THR A 151 4.62 8.29 6.59
CA THR A 151 4.85 7.62 7.88
C THR A 151 5.80 8.42 8.77
N VAL A 152 6.91 8.92 8.22
CA VAL A 152 7.87 9.77 8.97
C VAL A 152 7.20 11.05 9.46
N LEU A 153 6.39 11.70 8.62
CA LEU A 153 5.64 12.91 8.99
C LEU A 153 4.68 12.63 10.14
N VAL A 154 3.89 11.56 10.05
CA VAL A 154 2.97 11.13 11.10
C VAL A 154 3.72 10.86 12.40
N ALA A 155 4.82 10.09 12.34
CA ALA A 155 5.63 9.81 13.52
C ALA A 155 6.17 11.09 14.19
N LYS A 156 6.71 12.03 13.40
CA LYS A 156 7.21 13.33 13.90
C LYS A 156 6.10 14.13 14.57
N VAL A 157 4.94 14.27 13.92
CA VAL A 157 3.79 15.01 14.46
C VAL A 157 3.32 14.40 15.78
N LEU A 158 3.30 13.07 15.88
CA LEU A 158 2.89 12.37 17.10
C LEU A 158 3.92 12.53 18.23
N HIS A 159 5.21 12.42 17.93
CA HIS A 159 6.28 12.69 18.90
C HIS A 159 6.19 14.10 19.48
N LEU A 160 5.95 15.11 18.62
CA LEU A 160 5.76 16.49 19.06
C LEU A 160 4.52 16.65 19.94
N ARG A 161 3.39 16.03 19.58
CA ARG A 161 2.17 16.05 20.38
C ARG A 161 2.35 15.37 21.74
N MET A 162 3.11 14.28 21.81
CA MET A 162 3.37 13.59 23.07
C MET A 162 4.30 14.39 23.98
N ARG A 163 5.35 15.03 23.43
CA ARG A 163 6.20 15.95 24.20
C ARG A 163 5.41 17.12 24.78
N ARG A 164 4.49 17.73 24.02
CA ARG A 164 3.63 18.81 24.52
C ARG A 164 2.77 18.37 25.69
N ARG A 165 2.15 17.19 25.61
CA ARG A 165 1.35 16.63 26.71
C ARG A 165 2.15 16.35 27.99
N LEU A 166 3.42 16.02 27.86
CA LEU A 166 4.29 15.81 29.04
C LEU A 166 4.66 17.13 29.70
N VAL A 167 4.88 18.19 28.93
CA VAL A 167 5.16 19.55 29.44
C VAL A 167 3.90 20.22 30.01
N GLU A 168 2.73 19.96 29.40
CA GLU A 168 1.44 20.52 29.81
C GLU A 168 0.77 19.74 30.96
N ARG A 169 1.29 18.56 31.37
CA ARG A 169 0.81 17.89 32.58
C ARG A 169 1.29 18.68 33.79
N PRO A 170 0.39 19.29 34.61
CA PRO A 170 0.81 19.87 35.87
C PRO A 170 1.51 18.79 36.70
N PRO A 171 2.56 19.13 37.48
CA PRO A 171 3.20 18.17 38.36
C PRO A 171 2.10 17.53 39.22
N GLU A 172 2.02 16.19 39.20
CA GLU A 172 1.17 15.46 40.12
C GLU A 172 1.56 15.93 41.52
N VAL A 173 0.66 16.65 42.18
CA VAL A 173 0.81 17.00 43.58
C VAL A 173 0.86 15.66 44.29
N GLU A 174 2.04 15.28 44.79
CA GLU A 174 2.19 14.17 45.74
C GLU A 174 1.36 14.55 46.97
N GLU A 175 0.07 14.19 46.97
CA GLU A 175 -0.75 14.20 48.16
C GLU A 175 -0.19 13.12 49.09
N GLY A 176 0.56 13.58 50.08
CA GLY A 176 1.15 12.76 51.15
C GLY A 176 0.13 12.24 52.14
#